data_AF-A0A8H4CEY9-F1
#
_entry.id   AF-A0A8H4CEY9-F1
#
_cell.length_a   1.000
_cell.length_b   1.000
_cell.length_c   1.000
_cell.angle_alpha   90.00
_cell.angle_beta   90.00
_cell.angle_gamma   90.00
#
_symmetry.space_group_name_H-M   'P 1'
#
loop_
_entity.id
_entity.type
_entity.pdbx_description
1 polymer ?
#
loop_
_entity_poly.entity_id
_entity_poly.type
_entity_poly.pdbx_seq_one_letter_code
_entity_poly.pdbx_strand_id
1 'polypeptide(L)'
;MALAKLAQFYRSCLFQIIIVGLVAFCEPGIWTALNNLGAGGNAKPFLNNAANALTYGLMSVGCFIAGGVTNKLTAKWTLFIGAAFYTPYAAGLYCNNRYGNEWFLLLGAALCGIGASLLWASEASIAVGYPEAEKRGRYVGIWMGIRQMGPLVGGAISLALNIKTSEKGKVTYTTYLGLVAISSLGAPFALLLSQPQKVVRTDGTKIPYMKQTNFATEARAIWKQLRNKYMLLLIPVFLAGQFGTTYQGNYLTSASHLSPISISTTDRIRAAYFTVRSRALASFLTAVVGAAANLITGAILDIKSIERSAKSKAVYLTILVFVTAAWIWNAVIETRLSSMADPPSFDLGDGAFFNSAFTVYMFFKFFYEMLQTYIYWLMAEIKGAQGDGDIARTTGILRSWESIGSTIAYAVGATHWPNKNQMILGFTLWGVTIPFTLLAVFGNWNTGGEGEEEVQEVIENSDGTESELGVERVTVQGKREEV
;
A
#
# COMPACT_ATOMS: atom_id res chain seq x y z
N MET A 1 2.38 -38.69 -18.06
CA MET A 1 3.54 -37.78 -17.91
C MET A 1 3.16 -36.29 -17.88
N ALA A 2 2.27 -35.80 -18.76
CA ALA A 2 1.84 -34.39 -18.77
C ALA A 2 1.06 -33.95 -17.51
N LEU A 3 0.13 -34.77 -17.01
CA LEU A 3 -0.63 -34.49 -15.77
C LEU A 3 0.26 -34.37 -14.53
N ALA A 4 1.32 -35.16 -14.45
CA ALA A 4 2.30 -35.10 -13.36
C ALA A 4 3.12 -33.80 -13.41
N LYS A 5 3.56 -33.38 -14.61
CA LYS A 5 4.22 -32.08 -14.82
C LYS A 5 3.29 -30.90 -14.48
N LEU A 6 2.00 -31.01 -14.83
CA LEU A 6 1.00 -29.99 -14.51
C LEU A 6 0.74 -29.90 -13.00
N ALA A 7 0.62 -31.04 -12.32
CA ALA A 7 0.47 -31.10 -10.86
C ALA A 7 1.71 -30.59 -10.12
N GLN A 8 2.91 -30.86 -10.66
CA GLN A 8 4.18 -30.33 -10.14
C GLN A 8 4.27 -28.82 -10.34
N PHE A 9 3.85 -28.29 -11.50
CA PHE A 9 3.77 -26.85 -11.73
C PHE A 9 2.76 -26.17 -10.82
N TYR A 10 1.57 -26.76 -10.63
CA TYR A 10 0.55 -26.25 -9.71
C TYR A 10 1.04 -26.14 -8.26
N ARG A 11 1.90 -27.08 -7.83
CA ARG A 11 2.52 -27.09 -6.50
C ARG A 11 3.84 -26.32 -6.44
N SER A 12 4.28 -25.71 -7.53
CA SER A 12 5.51 -24.91 -7.56
C SER A 12 5.32 -23.56 -6.90
N CYS A 13 6.38 -23.02 -6.28
CA CYS A 13 6.36 -21.67 -5.72
C CYS A 13 5.97 -20.62 -6.78
N LEU A 14 6.50 -20.74 -8.01
CA LEU A 14 6.21 -19.80 -9.09
C LEU A 14 4.71 -19.68 -9.39
N PHE A 15 3.99 -20.81 -9.45
CA PHE A 15 2.54 -20.79 -9.66
C PHE A 15 1.83 -20.11 -8.49
N GLN A 16 2.21 -20.38 -7.25
CA GLN A 16 1.63 -19.72 -6.08
C GLN A 16 1.82 -18.20 -6.13
N ILE A 17 3.00 -17.73 -6.54
CA ILE A 17 3.31 -16.30 -6.68
C ILE A 17 2.50 -15.65 -7.79
N ILE A 18 2.32 -16.32 -8.93
CA ILE A 18 1.47 -15.81 -10.02
C ILE A 18 0.03 -15.67 -9.53
N ILE A 19 -0.50 -16.68 -8.84
CA ILE A 19 -1.86 -16.62 -8.28
C ILE A 19 -2.00 -15.49 -7.26
N VAL A 20 -1.04 -15.33 -6.34
CA VAL A 20 -1.02 -14.20 -5.40
C VAL A 20 -0.94 -12.86 -6.15
N GLY A 21 -0.13 -12.76 -7.20
CA GLY A 21 -0.09 -11.59 -8.08
C GLY A 21 -1.44 -11.29 -8.73
N LEU A 22 -2.16 -12.31 -9.21
CA LEU A 22 -3.50 -12.14 -9.79
C LEU A 22 -4.53 -11.70 -8.75
N VAL A 23 -4.46 -12.21 -7.51
CA VAL A 23 -5.28 -11.71 -6.39
C VAL A 23 -4.94 -10.25 -6.11
N ALA A 24 -3.65 -9.90 -6.03
CA ALA A 24 -3.18 -8.53 -5.83
C ALA A 24 -3.63 -7.58 -6.96
N PHE A 25 -3.68 -8.08 -8.19
CA PHE A 25 -4.21 -7.34 -9.34
C PHE A 25 -5.70 -7.06 -9.18
N CYS A 26 -6.49 -8.09 -8.83
CA CYS A 26 -7.95 -8.01 -8.71
C CYS A 26 -8.41 -7.18 -7.52
N GLU A 27 -7.71 -7.24 -6.38
CA GLU A 27 -8.18 -6.63 -5.14
C GLU A 27 -7.48 -5.28 -4.85
N PRO A 28 -6.25 -5.22 -4.29
CA PRO A 28 -5.62 -3.93 -4.02
C PRO A 28 -5.33 -3.12 -5.30
N GLY A 29 -5.09 -3.77 -6.44
CA GLY A 29 -4.88 -3.12 -7.72
C GLY A 29 -6.12 -2.38 -8.23
N ILE A 30 -7.29 -3.04 -8.21
CA ILE A 30 -8.56 -2.41 -8.58
C ILE A 30 -9.01 -1.39 -7.54
N TRP A 31 -8.80 -1.65 -6.24
CA TRP A 31 -9.04 -0.66 -5.19
C TRP A 31 -8.25 0.63 -5.44
N THR A 32 -6.97 0.50 -5.83
CA THR A 32 -6.13 1.65 -6.18
C THR A 32 -6.66 2.36 -7.43
N ALA A 33 -7.09 1.60 -8.46
CA ALA A 33 -7.70 2.18 -9.66
C ALA A 33 -8.95 3.00 -9.33
N LEU A 34 -9.83 2.47 -8.46
CA LEU A 34 -11.04 3.16 -8.00
C LEU A 34 -10.71 4.47 -7.28
N ASN A 35 -9.71 4.47 -6.42
CA ASN A 35 -9.28 5.67 -5.69
C ASN A 35 -8.58 6.70 -6.59
N ASN A 36 -7.83 6.26 -7.60
CA ASN A 36 -7.17 7.14 -8.58
C ASN A 36 -8.16 7.94 -9.44
N LEU A 37 -9.44 7.54 -9.51
CA LEU A 37 -10.50 8.32 -10.16
C LEU A 37 -10.85 9.61 -9.39
N GLY A 38 -10.30 9.79 -8.19
CA GLY A 38 -10.65 10.85 -7.24
C GLY A 38 -12.00 10.56 -6.58
N ALA A 39 -12.09 10.67 -5.26
CA ALA A 39 -13.31 10.37 -4.49
C ALA A 39 -13.99 9.02 -4.83
N GLY A 40 -13.23 8.00 -5.26
CA GLY A 40 -13.81 6.72 -5.67
C GLY A 40 -14.67 6.79 -6.94
N GLY A 41 -14.52 7.86 -7.74
CA GLY A 41 -15.35 8.17 -8.92
C GLY A 41 -16.66 8.90 -8.60
N ASN A 42 -16.92 9.21 -7.33
CA ASN A 42 -18.07 10.02 -6.93
C ASN A 42 -17.86 11.51 -7.21
N ALA A 43 -18.97 12.26 -7.20
CA ALA A 43 -18.97 13.71 -7.36
C ALA A 43 -18.56 14.46 -6.09
N LYS A 44 -18.67 13.82 -4.90
CA LYS A 44 -18.28 14.41 -3.61
C LYS A 44 -17.31 13.48 -2.88
N PRO A 45 -16.21 14.03 -2.30
CA PRO A 45 -15.21 13.22 -1.60
C PRO A 45 -15.65 12.73 -0.22
N PHE A 46 -16.64 13.36 0.41
CA PHE A 46 -17.06 13.11 1.80
C PHE A 46 -17.27 11.62 2.13
N LEU A 47 -18.23 10.97 1.46
CA LEU A 47 -18.60 9.60 1.79
C LEU A 47 -17.49 8.61 1.44
N ASN A 48 -16.76 8.85 0.36
CA ASN A 48 -15.62 8.02 -0.02
C ASN A 48 -14.46 8.18 0.97
N ASN A 49 -14.21 9.38 1.46
CA ASN A 49 -13.20 9.64 2.47
C ASN A 49 -13.59 9.03 3.82
N ALA A 50 -14.86 9.11 4.22
CA ALA A 50 -15.35 8.43 5.41
C ALA A 50 -15.20 6.90 5.29
N ALA A 51 -15.53 6.33 4.14
CA ALA A 51 -15.32 4.92 3.83
C ALA A 51 -13.83 4.54 3.91
N ASN A 52 -12.95 5.29 3.24
CA ASN A 52 -11.51 5.01 3.30
C ASN A 52 -10.92 5.20 4.70
N ALA A 53 -11.36 6.20 5.47
CA ALA A 53 -10.96 6.37 6.87
C ALA A 53 -11.35 5.13 7.70
N LEU A 54 -12.56 4.59 7.49
CA LEU A 54 -13.00 3.36 8.13
C LEU A 54 -12.16 2.14 7.71
N THR A 55 -11.86 2.00 6.41
CA THR A 55 -10.99 0.94 5.88
C THR A 55 -9.61 0.97 6.52
N TYR A 56 -8.93 2.12 6.48
CA TYR A 56 -7.59 2.26 7.05
C TYR A 56 -7.60 2.18 8.58
N GLY A 57 -8.67 2.63 9.24
CA GLY A 57 -8.81 2.55 10.69
C GLY A 57 -8.86 1.10 11.15
N LEU A 58 -9.68 0.27 10.49
CA LEU A 58 -9.73 -1.17 10.77
C LEU A 58 -8.45 -1.88 10.33
N MET A 59 -7.84 -1.47 9.22
CA MET A 59 -6.57 -2.04 8.76
C MET A 59 -5.44 -1.78 9.77
N SER A 60 -5.42 -0.61 10.43
CA SER A 60 -4.39 -0.28 11.43
C SER A 60 -4.34 -1.28 12.59
N VAL A 61 -5.52 -1.69 13.09
CA VAL A 61 -5.67 -2.70 14.16
C VAL A 61 -5.52 -4.11 13.59
N GLY A 62 -6.13 -4.38 12.44
CA GLY A 62 -6.10 -5.67 11.79
C GLY A 62 -4.67 -6.13 11.47
N CYS A 63 -3.81 -5.24 10.98
CA CYS A 63 -2.43 -5.58 10.62
C CYS A 63 -1.59 -6.06 11.82
N PHE A 64 -1.87 -5.57 13.04
CA PHE A 64 -1.21 -6.09 14.25
C PHE A 64 -1.59 -7.54 14.56
N ILE A 65 -2.83 -7.93 14.27
CA ILE A 65 -3.38 -9.24 14.64
C ILE A 65 -3.28 -10.24 13.47
N ALA A 66 -3.22 -9.75 12.24
CA ALA A 66 -3.28 -10.54 11.01
C ALA A 66 -2.18 -11.59 10.91
N GLY A 67 -0.97 -11.32 11.43
CA GLY A 67 0.10 -12.31 11.50
C GLY A 67 -0.29 -13.55 12.31
N GLY A 68 -0.84 -13.35 13.51
CA GLY A 68 -1.33 -14.44 14.37
C GLY A 68 -2.51 -15.20 13.75
N VAL A 69 -3.41 -14.50 13.07
CA VAL A 69 -4.54 -15.11 12.36
C VAL A 69 -4.06 -15.97 11.19
N THR A 70 -3.09 -15.48 10.41
CA THR A 70 -2.49 -16.19 9.27
C THR A 70 -1.83 -17.49 9.70
N ASN A 71 -1.15 -17.49 10.86
CA ASN A 71 -0.53 -18.68 11.41
C ASN A 71 -1.55 -19.76 11.82
N LYS A 72 -2.75 -19.36 12.28
CA LYS A 72 -3.82 -20.29 12.68
C LYS A 72 -4.66 -20.81 11.49
N LEU A 73 -5.10 -19.91 10.61
CA LEU A 73 -6.00 -20.23 9.49
C LEU A 73 -5.28 -20.72 8.23
N THR A 74 -3.95 -20.63 8.19
CA THR A 74 -3.08 -20.81 7.02
C THR A 74 -3.20 -19.70 5.98
N ALA A 75 -2.08 -19.37 5.32
CA ALA A 75 -2.01 -18.31 4.31
C ALA A 75 -3.09 -18.44 3.20
N LYS A 76 -3.37 -19.65 2.72
CA LYS A 76 -4.39 -19.88 1.69
C LYS A 76 -5.77 -19.33 2.08
N TRP A 77 -6.29 -19.74 3.24
CA TRP A 77 -7.64 -19.37 3.67
C TRP A 77 -7.69 -17.91 4.12
N THR A 78 -6.62 -17.42 4.73
CA THR A 78 -6.49 -16.00 5.05
C THR A 78 -6.53 -15.13 3.79
N LEU A 79 -5.88 -15.54 2.69
CA LEU A 79 -5.94 -14.81 1.42
C LEU A 79 -7.35 -14.86 0.81
N PHE A 80 -8.01 -16.03 0.85
CA PHE A 80 -9.36 -16.18 0.33
C PHE A 80 -10.37 -15.26 1.05
N ILE A 81 -10.36 -15.26 2.39
CA ILE A 81 -11.21 -14.37 3.20
C ILE A 81 -10.85 -12.91 2.93
N GLY A 82 -9.54 -12.61 2.86
CA GLY A 82 -9.04 -11.28 2.55
C GLY A 82 -9.57 -10.73 1.22
N ALA A 83 -9.48 -11.53 0.15
CA ALA A 83 -9.97 -11.17 -1.17
C ALA A 83 -11.50 -11.02 -1.19
N ALA A 84 -12.23 -11.98 -0.61
CA ALA A 84 -13.69 -11.93 -0.56
C ALA A 84 -14.23 -10.69 0.16
N PHE A 85 -13.47 -10.14 1.11
CA PHE A 85 -13.85 -8.95 1.86
C PHE A 85 -13.50 -7.63 1.16
N TYR A 86 -12.66 -7.64 0.12
CA TYR A 86 -12.38 -6.47 -0.72
C TYR A 86 -13.54 -6.16 -1.69
N THR A 87 -14.08 -7.19 -2.36
CA THR A 87 -15.10 -7.03 -3.41
C THR A 87 -16.34 -6.21 -2.98
N PRO A 88 -16.89 -6.36 -1.74
CA PRO A 88 -18.01 -5.56 -1.27
C PRO A 88 -17.79 -4.05 -1.30
N TYR A 89 -16.56 -3.55 -1.18
CA TYR A 89 -16.26 -2.12 -1.28
C TYR A 89 -16.53 -1.57 -2.70
N ALA A 90 -16.06 -2.28 -3.72
CA ALA A 90 -16.29 -1.90 -5.11
C ALA A 90 -17.79 -1.96 -5.47
N ALA A 91 -18.50 -2.99 -4.98
CA ALA A 91 -19.95 -3.10 -5.12
C ALA A 91 -20.68 -1.98 -4.35
N GLY A 92 -20.17 -1.59 -3.18
CA GLY A 92 -20.64 -0.47 -2.37
C GLY A 92 -20.59 0.85 -3.13
N LEU A 93 -19.47 1.13 -3.81
CA LEU A 93 -19.32 2.31 -4.65
C LEU A 93 -20.32 2.31 -5.81
N TYR A 94 -20.52 1.17 -6.48
CA TYR A 94 -21.54 1.03 -7.53
C TYR A 94 -22.96 1.32 -7.02
N CYS A 95 -23.36 0.68 -5.92
CA CYS A 95 -24.70 0.85 -5.35
C CYS A 95 -24.93 2.26 -4.83
N ASN A 96 -23.90 2.90 -4.26
CA ASN A 96 -23.97 4.29 -3.88
C ASN A 96 -24.14 5.20 -5.11
N ASN A 97 -23.36 4.96 -6.17
CA ASN A 97 -23.43 5.74 -7.40
C ASN A 97 -24.80 5.61 -8.10
N ARG A 98 -25.36 4.39 -8.17
CA ARG A 98 -26.61 4.11 -8.90
C ARG A 98 -27.87 4.38 -8.08
N TYR A 99 -27.88 3.97 -6.81
CA TYR A 99 -29.07 3.94 -5.95
C TYR A 99 -28.98 4.88 -4.74
N GLY A 100 -27.81 5.49 -4.47
CA GLY A 100 -27.62 6.36 -3.30
C GLY A 100 -27.41 5.62 -1.99
N ASN A 101 -27.14 4.31 -2.00
CA ASN A 101 -26.99 3.50 -0.79
C ASN A 101 -25.67 3.82 -0.07
N GLU A 102 -25.72 4.56 1.04
CA GLU A 102 -24.52 4.92 1.81
C GLU A 102 -24.07 3.80 2.76
N TRP A 103 -25.02 3.13 3.42
CA TRP A 103 -24.71 2.09 4.41
C TRP A 103 -23.91 0.93 3.82
N PHE A 104 -24.20 0.54 2.57
CA PHE A 104 -23.54 -0.59 1.91
C PHE A 104 -22.10 -0.24 1.54
N LEU A 105 -21.82 1.02 1.20
CA LEU A 105 -20.46 1.49 0.99
C LEU A 105 -19.65 1.48 2.30
N LEU A 106 -20.24 1.92 3.41
CA LEU A 106 -19.58 1.88 4.72
C LEU A 106 -19.34 0.44 5.20
N LEU A 107 -20.32 -0.45 5.03
CA LEU A 107 -20.13 -1.88 5.32
C LEU A 107 -19.04 -2.49 4.44
N GLY A 108 -19.07 -2.21 3.13
CA GLY A 108 -18.05 -2.68 2.20
C GLY A 108 -16.66 -2.16 2.56
N ALA A 109 -16.55 -0.91 3.00
CA ALA A 109 -15.31 -0.32 3.48
C ALA A 109 -14.80 -0.96 4.79
N ALA A 110 -15.72 -1.31 5.70
CA ALA A 110 -15.38 -2.01 6.92
C ALA A 110 -14.82 -3.41 6.65
N LEU A 111 -15.53 -4.16 5.80
CA LEU A 111 -15.08 -5.47 5.33
C LEU A 111 -13.73 -5.35 4.61
N CYS A 112 -13.57 -4.37 3.72
CA CYS A 112 -12.32 -4.12 3.01
C CYS A 112 -11.15 -3.86 3.95
N GLY A 113 -11.33 -3.11 5.05
CA GLY A 113 -10.26 -2.87 6.03
C GLY A 113 -9.79 -4.16 6.72
N ILE A 114 -10.75 -5.00 7.13
CA ILE A 114 -10.46 -6.33 7.70
C ILE A 114 -9.79 -7.21 6.64
N GLY A 115 -10.37 -7.26 5.44
CA GLY A 115 -9.88 -8.05 4.31
C GLY A 115 -8.46 -7.67 3.90
N ALA A 116 -8.17 -6.37 3.86
CA ALA A 116 -6.84 -5.83 3.58
C ALA A 116 -5.81 -6.33 4.59
N SER A 117 -6.10 -6.23 5.88
CA SER A 117 -5.15 -6.70 6.90
C SER A 117 -4.79 -8.19 6.75
N LEU A 118 -5.78 -9.03 6.45
CA LEU A 118 -5.59 -10.47 6.23
C LEU A 118 -4.87 -10.75 4.92
N LEU A 119 -5.28 -10.08 3.84
CA LEU A 119 -4.70 -10.23 2.51
C LEU A 119 -3.22 -9.88 2.54
N TRP A 120 -2.84 -8.70 3.06
CA TRP A 120 -1.44 -8.27 3.10
C TRP A 120 -0.55 -9.21 3.92
N ALA A 121 -1.02 -9.69 5.07
CA ALA A 121 -0.27 -10.64 5.90
C ALA A 121 -0.04 -11.99 5.18
N SER A 122 -1.07 -12.48 4.49
CA SER A 122 -0.96 -13.71 3.69
C SER A 122 -0.08 -13.54 2.46
N GLU A 123 -0.24 -12.43 1.73
CA GLU A 123 0.58 -12.11 0.55
C GLU A 123 2.06 -12.03 0.91
N ALA A 124 2.41 -11.33 2.00
CA ALA A 124 3.79 -11.27 2.47
C ALA A 124 4.35 -12.66 2.79
N SER A 125 3.55 -13.50 3.45
CA SER A 125 3.95 -14.88 3.80
C SER A 125 4.22 -15.73 2.56
N ILE A 126 3.39 -15.60 1.51
CA ILE A 126 3.52 -16.39 0.28
C ILE A 126 4.62 -15.82 -0.62
N ALA A 127 4.60 -14.52 -0.89
CA ALA A 127 5.50 -13.87 -1.84
C ALA A 127 6.95 -13.78 -1.34
N VAL A 128 7.16 -13.66 -0.02
CA VAL A 128 8.48 -13.52 0.59
C VAL A 128 8.94 -14.82 1.27
N GLY A 129 8.02 -15.55 1.91
CA GLY A 129 8.36 -16.72 2.73
C GLY A 129 8.49 -18.04 1.94
N TYR A 130 7.73 -18.23 0.87
CA TYR A 130 7.77 -19.48 0.08
C TYR A 130 9.02 -19.62 -0.79
N PRO A 131 9.49 -18.56 -1.48
CA PRO A 131 10.70 -18.61 -2.32
C PRO A 131 11.94 -19.11 -1.57
N GLU A 132 12.84 -19.76 -2.30
CA GLU A 132 14.23 -19.92 -1.87
C GLU A 132 14.93 -18.55 -1.83
N ALA A 133 15.90 -18.38 -0.92
CA ALA A 133 16.62 -17.10 -0.74
C ALA A 133 17.21 -16.56 -2.05
N GLU A 134 17.77 -17.43 -2.89
CA GLU A 134 18.38 -17.07 -4.18
C GLU A 134 17.37 -16.54 -5.22
N LYS A 135 16.11 -16.98 -5.15
CA LYS A 135 15.05 -16.64 -6.13
C LYS A 135 14.03 -15.65 -5.59
N ARG A 136 14.10 -15.32 -4.30
CA ARG A 136 13.15 -14.43 -3.61
C ARG A 136 12.97 -13.10 -4.33
N GLY A 137 14.06 -12.44 -4.74
CA GLY A 137 13.99 -11.16 -5.45
C GLY A 137 13.22 -11.25 -6.78
N ARG A 138 13.50 -12.28 -7.59
CA ARG A 138 12.81 -12.49 -8.88
C ARG A 138 11.31 -12.71 -8.69
N TYR A 139 10.94 -13.51 -7.69
CA TYR A 139 9.56 -13.84 -7.38
C TYR A 139 8.77 -12.64 -6.82
N VAL A 140 9.38 -11.87 -5.92
CA VAL A 140 8.81 -10.60 -5.45
C VAL A 140 8.60 -9.63 -6.61
N GLY A 141 9.54 -9.55 -7.55
CA GLY A 141 9.42 -8.72 -8.75
C GLY A 141 8.23 -9.11 -9.65
N ILE A 142 8.00 -10.41 -9.87
CA ILE A 142 6.85 -10.90 -10.64
C ILE A 142 5.53 -10.51 -9.95
N TRP A 143 5.42 -10.76 -8.65
CA TRP A 143 4.24 -10.40 -7.85
C TRP A 143 3.94 -8.90 -7.92
N MET A 144 4.95 -8.06 -7.67
CA MET A 144 4.83 -6.61 -7.75
C MET A 144 4.45 -6.12 -9.14
N GLY A 145 5.03 -6.72 -10.19
CA GLY A 145 4.69 -6.41 -11.57
C GLY A 145 3.22 -6.66 -11.89
N ILE A 146 2.70 -7.84 -11.53
CA ILE A 146 1.29 -8.19 -11.74
C ILE A 146 0.37 -7.26 -10.94
N ARG A 147 0.70 -6.96 -9.67
CA ARG A 147 -0.06 -6.02 -8.84
C ARG A 147 -0.18 -4.63 -9.48
N GLN A 148 0.92 -4.10 -10.03
CA GLN A 148 0.94 -2.78 -10.67
C GLN A 148 0.14 -2.71 -11.98
N MET A 149 -0.17 -3.85 -12.60
CA MET A 149 -1.07 -3.88 -13.76
C MET A 149 -2.52 -3.55 -13.36
N GLY A 150 -2.91 -3.74 -12.10
CA GLY A 150 -4.29 -3.47 -11.63
C GLY A 150 -4.69 -1.99 -11.81
N PRO A 151 -3.94 -1.04 -11.22
CA PRO A 151 -4.18 0.39 -11.43
C PRO A 151 -4.13 0.79 -12.92
N LEU A 152 -3.21 0.21 -13.69
CA LEU A 152 -3.04 0.52 -15.10
C LEU A 152 -4.25 0.08 -15.94
N VAL A 153 -4.71 -1.16 -15.77
CA VAL A 153 -5.88 -1.71 -16.47
C VAL A 153 -7.15 -1.00 -16.01
N GLY A 154 -7.33 -0.78 -14.70
CA GLY A 154 -8.50 -0.09 -14.17
C GLY A 154 -8.59 1.37 -14.63
N GLY A 155 -7.46 2.08 -14.67
CA GLY A 155 -7.36 3.41 -15.24
C GLY A 155 -7.67 3.44 -16.74
N ALA A 156 -7.14 2.48 -17.50
CA ALA A 156 -7.39 2.37 -18.95
C ALA A 156 -8.88 2.08 -19.27
N ILE A 157 -9.53 1.18 -18.52
CA ILE A 157 -10.97 0.90 -18.65
C ILE A 157 -11.78 2.16 -18.35
N SER A 158 -11.46 2.86 -17.26
CA SER A 158 -12.16 4.10 -16.92
C SER A 158 -11.99 5.17 -17.99
N LEU A 159 -10.77 5.35 -18.51
CA LEU A 159 -10.52 6.29 -19.60
C LEU A 159 -11.33 5.91 -20.83
N ALA A 160 -11.26 4.66 -21.30
CA ALA A 160 -11.98 4.21 -22.49
C ALA A 160 -13.49 4.44 -22.39
N LEU A 161 -14.08 4.20 -21.21
CA LEU A 161 -15.53 4.35 -20.99
C LEU A 161 -15.98 5.79 -20.75
N ASN A 162 -15.10 6.67 -20.29
CA ASN A 162 -15.47 8.06 -19.96
C ASN A 162 -14.81 9.11 -20.87
N ILE A 163 -14.06 8.70 -21.91
CA ILE A 163 -13.37 9.63 -22.79
C ILE A 163 -14.31 10.57 -23.56
N LYS A 164 -15.57 10.17 -23.74
CA LYS A 164 -16.62 10.96 -24.42
C LYS A 164 -17.44 11.83 -23.48
N THR A 165 -17.22 11.74 -22.16
CA THR A 165 -18.01 12.44 -21.14
C THR A 165 -17.27 13.70 -20.68
N SER A 166 -17.52 14.83 -21.35
CA SER A 166 -16.91 16.13 -21.04
C SER A 166 -17.59 16.88 -19.88
N GLU A 167 -18.69 16.35 -19.33
CA GLU A 167 -19.40 16.99 -18.22
C GLU A 167 -18.74 16.73 -16.85
N LYS A 168 -19.02 17.61 -15.88
CA LYS A 168 -18.69 17.39 -14.46
C LYS A 168 -19.66 16.39 -13.86
N GLY A 169 -19.17 15.52 -12.97
CA GLY A 169 -20.03 14.63 -12.21
C GLY A 169 -19.34 13.35 -11.77
N LYS A 170 -20.14 12.29 -11.68
CA LYS A 170 -19.70 10.96 -11.27
C LYS A 170 -19.31 10.13 -12.48
N VAL A 171 -18.36 9.21 -12.28
CA VAL A 171 -17.94 8.24 -13.29
C VAL A 171 -19.14 7.36 -13.70
N THR A 172 -19.19 6.95 -14.96
CA THR A 172 -20.27 6.11 -15.50
C THR A 172 -20.40 4.80 -14.72
N TYR A 173 -21.63 4.38 -14.40
CA TYR A 173 -21.91 3.13 -13.66
C TYR A 173 -21.31 1.89 -14.33
N THR A 174 -21.21 1.88 -15.65
CA THR A 174 -20.56 0.81 -16.44
C THR A 174 -19.08 0.63 -16.07
N THR A 175 -18.39 1.70 -15.67
CA THR A 175 -17.00 1.61 -15.20
C THR A 175 -16.93 0.80 -13.91
N TYR A 176 -17.82 1.06 -12.96
CA TYR A 176 -17.86 0.28 -11.72
C TYR A 176 -18.22 -1.19 -11.97
N LEU A 177 -19.15 -1.49 -12.87
CA LEU A 177 -19.50 -2.87 -13.22
C LEU A 177 -18.28 -3.65 -13.75
N GLY A 178 -17.47 -3.03 -14.63
CA GLY A 178 -16.24 -3.64 -15.12
C GLY A 178 -15.21 -3.90 -14.01
N LEU A 179 -15.02 -2.93 -13.11
CA LEU A 179 -14.08 -3.06 -11.99
C LEU A 179 -14.56 -4.08 -10.94
N VAL A 180 -15.86 -4.14 -10.65
CA VAL A 180 -16.48 -5.14 -9.75
C VAL A 180 -16.38 -6.54 -10.34
N ALA A 181 -16.55 -6.70 -11.65
CA ALA A 181 -16.39 -7.99 -12.32
C ALA A 181 -14.95 -8.52 -12.17
N ILE A 182 -13.94 -7.65 -12.31
CA ILE A 182 -12.54 -8.03 -12.12
C ILE A 182 -12.24 -8.35 -10.65
N SER A 183 -12.70 -7.52 -9.71
CA SER A 183 -12.49 -7.76 -8.27
C SER A 183 -13.16 -9.06 -7.80
N SER A 184 -14.35 -9.40 -8.32
CA SER A 184 -15.02 -10.69 -8.02
C SER A 184 -14.21 -11.94 -8.39
N LEU A 185 -13.19 -11.83 -9.24
CA LEU A 185 -12.31 -12.94 -9.61
C LEU A 185 -11.19 -13.20 -8.57
N GLY A 186 -10.93 -12.26 -7.66
CA GLY A 186 -9.86 -12.36 -6.66
C GLY A 186 -10.04 -13.55 -5.72
N ALA A 187 -11.21 -13.71 -5.11
CA ALA A 187 -11.50 -14.85 -4.24
C ALA A 187 -11.42 -16.23 -4.96
N PRO A 188 -12.00 -16.41 -6.16
CA PRO A 188 -11.77 -17.60 -6.97
C PRO A 188 -10.29 -17.90 -7.26
N PHE A 189 -9.48 -16.88 -7.60
CA PHE A 189 -8.04 -17.08 -7.79
C PHE A 189 -7.35 -17.54 -6.50
N ALA A 190 -7.71 -16.99 -5.34
CA ALA A 190 -7.16 -17.43 -4.06
C ALA A 190 -7.47 -18.91 -3.76
N LEU A 191 -8.59 -19.46 -4.24
CA LEU A 191 -8.91 -20.89 -4.08
C LEU A 191 -7.97 -21.81 -4.87
N LEU A 192 -7.37 -21.32 -5.96
CA LEU A 192 -6.38 -22.04 -6.77
C LEU A 192 -5.01 -22.13 -6.09
N LEU A 193 -4.82 -21.49 -4.93
CA LEU A 193 -3.60 -21.71 -4.15
C LEU A 193 -3.53 -23.15 -3.64
N SER A 194 -2.32 -23.69 -3.62
CA SER A 194 -2.02 -24.92 -2.90
C SER A 194 -1.95 -24.63 -1.40
N GLN A 195 -2.33 -25.61 -0.58
CA GLN A 195 -2.06 -25.51 0.85
C GLN A 195 -0.54 -25.42 1.08
N PRO A 196 -0.06 -24.64 2.06
CA PRO A 196 1.37 -24.43 2.30
C PRO A 196 2.16 -25.75 2.39
N GLN A 197 1.57 -26.78 3.01
CA GLN A 197 2.19 -28.10 3.21
C GLN A 197 2.40 -28.90 1.92
N LYS A 198 1.70 -28.54 0.84
CA LYS A 198 1.75 -29.22 -0.47
C LYS A 198 2.63 -28.50 -1.48
N VAL A 199 3.08 -27.28 -1.16
CA VAL A 199 3.96 -26.50 -2.03
C VAL A 199 5.38 -27.03 -1.87
N VAL A 200 6.02 -27.28 -3.00
CA VAL A 200 7.38 -27.82 -3.06
C VAL A 200 8.26 -26.78 -3.76
N ARG A 201 9.38 -26.44 -3.12
CA ARG A 201 10.39 -25.57 -3.70
C ARG A 201 11.13 -26.29 -4.82
N THR A 202 11.85 -25.53 -5.65
CA THR A 202 12.62 -26.07 -6.78
C THR A 202 13.74 -27.00 -6.30
N ASP A 203 14.27 -26.76 -5.11
CA ASP A 203 15.28 -27.58 -4.43
C ASP A 203 14.72 -28.85 -3.76
N GLY A 204 13.39 -29.08 -3.85
CA GLY A 204 12.71 -30.20 -3.22
C GLY A 204 12.44 -30.02 -1.73
N THR A 205 12.87 -28.91 -1.13
CA THR A 205 12.60 -28.61 0.28
C THR A 205 11.14 -28.20 0.49
N LYS A 206 10.62 -28.52 1.67
CA LYS A 206 9.29 -28.04 2.10
C LYS A 206 9.41 -26.60 2.59
N ILE A 207 8.33 -25.84 2.49
CA ILE A 207 8.27 -24.51 3.09
C ILE A 207 8.47 -24.65 4.60
N PRO A 208 9.43 -23.93 5.21
CA PRO A 208 9.58 -23.90 6.65
C PRO A 208 8.27 -23.36 7.23
N TYR A 209 7.54 -24.22 7.92
CA TYR A 209 6.35 -23.78 8.64
C TYR A 209 6.85 -22.83 9.72
N MET A 210 6.46 -21.55 9.66
CA MET A 210 6.75 -20.64 10.77
C MET A 210 6.20 -21.30 12.02
N LYS A 211 7.09 -21.58 13.00
CA LYS A 211 6.73 -22.24 14.27
C LYS A 211 5.48 -21.55 14.82
N GLN A 212 4.57 -22.30 15.45
CA GLN A 212 3.44 -21.72 16.16
C GLN A 212 3.96 -20.77 17.24
N THR A 213 4.12 -19.49 16.92
CA THR A 213 4.51 -18.48 17.88
C THR A 213 3.28 -18.12 18.70
N ASN A 214 3.44 -18.12 20.02
CA ASN A 214 2.38 -17.72 20.92
C ASN A 214 2.09 -16.22 20.75
N PHE A 215 0.83 -15.81 20.86
CA PHE A 215 0.42 -14.41 20.65
C PHE A 215 1.15 -13.45 21.59
N ALA A 216 1.44 -13.90 22.82
CA ALA A 216 2.22 -13.13 23.80
C ALA A 216 3.69 -12.93 23.39
N THR A 217 4.28 -13.88 22.67
CA THR A 217 5.66 -13.78 22.15
C THR A 217 5.72 -12.79 21.00
N GLU A 218 4.76 -12.86 20.07
CA GLU A 218 4.63 -11.90 18.97
C GLU A 218 4.38 -10.47 19.49
N ALA A 219 3.50 -10.29 20.49
CA ALA A 219 3.22 -9.00 21.09
C ALA A 219 4.46 -8.39 21.78
N ARG A 220 5.26 -9.21 22.48
CA ARG A 220 6.52 -8.77 23.09
C ARG A 220 7.57 -8.38 22.05
N ALA A 221 7.70 -9.15 20.96
CA ALA A 221 8.61 -8.82 19.86
C ALA A 221 8.21 -7.51 19.18
N ILE A 222 6.91 -7.29 18.94
CA ILE A 222 6.37 -6.03 18.40
C ILE A 222 6.69 -4.86 19.34
N TRP A 223 6.52 -5.04 20.65
CA TRP A 223 6.82 -3.99 21.64
C TRP A 223 8.31 -3.64 21.70
N LYS A 224 9.20 -4.64 21.61
CA LYS A 224 10.65 -4.40 21.53
C LYS A 224 11.00 -3.61 20.26
N GLN A 225 10.39 -3.97 19.12
CA GLN A 225 10.63 -3.27 17.85
C GLN A 225 10.11 -1.83 17.87
N LEU A 226 8.96 -1.56 18.52
CA LEU A 226 8.42 -0.21 18.74
C LEU A 226 9.36 0.71 19.52
N ARG A 227 10.28 0.17 20.34
CA ARG A 227 11.27 0.95 21.08
C ARG A 227 12.55 1.23 20.31
N ASN A 228 12.69 0.71 19.08
CA ASN A 228 13.87 0.98 18.27
C ASN A 228 13.93 2.48 17.89
N LYS A 229 14.99 3.16 18.34
CA LYS A 229 15.20 4.61 18.15
C LYS A 229 15.17 5.00 16.67
N TYR A 230 15.73 4.18 15.79
CA TYR A 230 15.71 4.43 14.34
C TYR A 230 14.28 4.33 13.77
N MET A 231 13.49 3.36 14.24
CA MET A 231 12.10 3.22 13.82
C MET A 231 11.24 4.40 14.31
N LEU A 232 11.46 4.86 15.56
CA LEU A 232 10.76 6.02 16.12
C LEU A 232 10.99 7.29 15.29
N LEU A 233 12.21 7.49 14.76
CA LEU A 233 12.51 8.62 13.87
C LEU A 233 11.79 8.54 12.51
N LEU A 234 11.44 7.33 12.05
CA LEU A 234 10.72 7.15 10.79
C LEU A 234 9.19 7.24 10.95
N ILE A 235 8.62 7.01 12.14
CA ILE A 235 7.16 7.07 12.36
C ILE A 235 6.52 8.37 11.82
N PRO A 236 7.09 9.58 12.04
CA PRO A 236 6.51 10.81 11.51
C PRO A 236 6.35 10.79 9.99
N VAL A 237 7.34 10.28 9.23
CA VAL A 237 7.23 10.22 7.77
C VAL A 237 6.24 9.15 7.31
N PHE A 238 6.09 8.03 8.03
CA PHE A 238 5.05 7.04 7.72
C PHE A 238 3.63 7.56 7.99
N LEU A 239 3.44 8.38 9.02
CA LEU A 239 2.14 8.93 9.39
C LEU A 239 1.76 10.13 8.51
N ALA A 240 2.58 11.17 8.50
CA ALA A 240 2.32 12.40 7.74
C ALA A 240 2.55 12.20 6.23
N GLY A 241 3.41 11.27 5.84
CA GLY A 241 3.64 10.88 4.46
C GLY A 241 2.44 10.20 3.79
N GLN A 242 1.29 10.03 4.45
CA GLN A 242 0.05 9.62 3.76
C GLN A 242 -0.88 10.80 3.41
N PHE A 243 -0.70 11.95 4.06
CA PHE A 243 -1.58 13.11 3.87
C PHE A 243 -1.52 13.67 2.44
N GLY A 244 -0.36 13.61 1.79
CA GLY A 244 -0.21 13.99 0.38
C GLY A 244 -1.00 13.08 -0.57
N THR A 245 -1.07 11.77 -0.30
CA THR A 245 -1.86 10.83 -1.11
C THR A 245 -3.36 11.14 -1.02
N THR A 246 -3.87 11.39 0.19
CA THR A 246 -5.27 11.77 0.39
C THR A 246 -5.58 13.13 -0.24
N TYR A 247 -4.69 14.11 -0.06
CA TYR A 247 -4.84 15.43 -0.67
C TYR A 247 -4.93 15.34 -2.20
N GLN A 248 -4.08 14.54 -2.85
CA GLN A 248 -4.16 14.30 -4.30
C GLN A 248 -5.53 13.79 -4.75
N GLY A 249 -6.06 12.78 -4.06
CA GLY A 249 -7.38 12.22 -4.37
C GLY A 249 -8.50 13.25 -4.25
N ASN A 250 -8.40 14.16 -3.28
CA ASN A 250 -9.36 15.24 -3.05
C ASN A 250 -9.17 16.41 -4.04
N TYR A 251 -7.93 16.71 -4.44
CA TYR A 251 -7.58 17.79 -5.35
C TYR A 251 -8.32 17.68 -6.69
N LEU A 252 -8.44 16.46 -7.23
CA LEU A 252 -9.16 16.21 -8.48
C LEU A 252 -10.69 16.43 -8.40
N THR A 253 -11.25 16.46 -7.20
CA THR A 253 -12.71 16.34 -7.00
C THR A 253 -13.34 17.46 -6.18
N SER A 254 -12.56 18.24 -5.46
CA SER A 254 -13.09 19.24 -4.54
C SER A 254 -12.92 20.63 -5.12
N ALA A 255 -14.04 21.33 -5.33
CA ALA A 255 -14.10 22.74 -5.65
C ALA A 255 -14.13 23.57 -4.36
N SER A 256 -13.34 24.64 -4.30
CA SER A 256 -13.33 25.61 -3.20
C SER A 256 -14.75 26.14 -2.93
N HIS A 257 -15.36 25.68 -1.85
CA HIS A 257 -16.54 26.33 -1.27
C HIS A 257 -16.09 27.50 -0.39
N LEU A 258 -15.92 28.66 -1.01
CA LEU A 258 -16.24 29.92 -0.34
C LEU A 258 -17.47 30.50 -1.05
N SER A 259 -18.66 29.98 -0.73
CA SER A 259 -19.91 30.67 -1.05
C SER A 259 -21.07 30.17 -0.17
N PRO A 260 -22.06 31.03 0.09
CA PRO A 260 -22.91 31.00 1.27
C PRO A 260 -23.87 29.80 1.30
N ILE A 261 -24.49 29.60 2.47
CA ILE A 261 -25.51 28.59 2.81
C ILE A 261 -26.70 28.49 1.81
N SER A 262 -26.80 29.38 0.82
CA SER A 262 -27.92 29.52 -0.13
C SER A 262 -27.71 28.88 -1.53
N ILE A 263 -26.83 27.91 -1.71
CA ILE A 263 -26.73 27.18 -3.00
C ILE A 263 -27.57 25.89 -2.97
N SER A 264 -28.48 25.79 -3.94
CA SER A 264 -29.36 24.64 -4.22
C SER A 264 -28.60 23.31 -4.28
N THR A 265 -29.19 22.25 -3.73
CA THR A 265 -28.63 20.88 -3.68
C THR A 265 -28.18 20.36 -5.04
N THR A 266 -28.78 20.85 -6.14
CA THR A 266 -28.48 20.45 -7.52
C THR A 266 -27.15 21.04 -8.05
N ASP A 267 -26.79 22.27 -7.68
CA ASP A 267 -25.51 22.88 -8.11
C ASP A 267 -24.31 22.38 -7.29
N ARG A 268 -24.57 21.84 -6.10
CA ARG A 268 -23.56 21.13 -5.28
C ARG A 268 -23.09 19.81 -5.89
N ILE A 269 -23.75 19.31 -6.94
CA ILE A 269 -23.39 18.07 -7.66
C ILE A 269 -22.28 18.33 -8.71
N ARG A 270 -22.03 19.61 -9.07
CA ARG A 270 -21.04 20.05 -10.07
C ARG A 270 -19.66 20.43 -9.49
N ALA A 271 -19.41 20.13 -8.22
CA ALA A 271 -18.33 20.71 -7.42
C ALA A 271 -16.93 20.08 -7.62
N ALA A 272 -16.57 19.64 -8.83
CA ALA A 272 -15.20 19.21 -9.16
C ALA A 272 -14.50 20.26 -10.05
N TYR A 273 -13.21 20.51 -9.82
CA TYR A 273 -12.41 21.35 -10.73
C TYR A 273 -12.21 20.67 -12.09
N PHE A 274 -12.11 19.34 -12.13
CA PHE A 274 -11.83 18.58 -13.34
C PHE A 274 -13.06 17.83 -13.87
N THR A 275 -13.21 17.75 -15.20
CA THR A 275 -14.24 16.95 -15.87
C THR A 275 -14.02 15.45 -15.64
N VAL A 276 -15.06 14.62 -15.86
CA VAL A 276 -14.95 13.16 -15.70
C VAL A 276 -13.88 12.60 -16.64
N ARG A 277 -13.79 13.10 -17.88
CA ARG A 277 -12.75 12.76 -18.85
C ARG A 277 -11.34 13.09 -18.35
N SER A 278 -11.11 14.30 -17.82
CA SER A 278 -9.81 14.71 -17.27
C SER A 278 -9.39 13.84 -16.08
N ARG A 279 -10.33 13.48 -15.20
CA ARG A 279 -10.08 12.59 -14.05
C ARG A 279 -9.76 11.15 -14.49
N ALA A 280 -10.44 10.65 -15.52
CA ALA A 280 -10.16 9.33 -16.07
C ALA A 280 -8.76 9.27 -16.72
N LEU A 281 -8.36 10.34 -17.44
CA LEU A 281 -6.99 10.45 -17.94
C LEU A 281 -5.99 10.54 -16.79
N ALA A 282 -6.30 11.33 -15.76
CA ALA A 282 -5.46 11.46 -14.58
C ALA A 282 -5.22 10.08 -13.93
N SER A 283 -6.27 9.27 -13.75
CA SER A 283 -6.18 7.93 -13.15
C SER A 283 -5.27 6.98 -13.94
N PHE A 284 -5.35 7.00 -15.28
CA PHE A 284 -4.45 6.21 -16.12
C PHE A 284 -3.00 6.70 -16.04
N LEU A 285 -2.78 8.01 -16.19
CA LEU A 285 -1.45 8.59 -16.18
C LEU A 285 -0.79 8.47 -14.81
N THR A 286 -1.51 8.60 -13.69
CA THR A 286 -0.93 8.39 -12.36
C THR A 286 -0.50 6.95 -12.14
N ALA A 287 -1.17 5.96 -12.73
CA ALA A 287 -0.73 4.58 -12.70
C ALA A 287 0.59 4.39 -13.47
N VAL A 288 0.72 4.99 -14.66
CA VAL A 288 1.95 4.96 -15.48
C VAL A 288 3.10 5.67 -14.76
N VAL A 289 2.85 6.89 -14.29
CA VAL A 289 3.82 7.73 -13.59
C VAL A 289 4.28 7.07 -12.28
N GLY A 290 3.37 6.48 -11.51
CA GLY A 290 3.72 5.76 -10.29
C GLY A 290 4.55 4.51 -10.55
N ALA A 291 4.22 3.74 -11.60
CA ALA A 291 5.06 2.62 -12.02
C ALA A 291 6.47 3.07 -12.43
N ALA A 292 6.58 4.16 -13.20
CA ALA A 292 7.86 4.73 -13.60
C ALA A 292 8.67 5.22 -12.38
N ALA A 293 8.04 5.92 -11.43
CA ALA A 293 8.68 6.39 -10.20
C ALA A 293 9.29 5.22 -9.41
N ASN A 294 8.55 4.13 -9.24
CA ASN A 294 9.00 2.95 -8.50
C ASN A 294 10.17 2.25 -9.21
N LEU A 295 10.11 2.10 -10.54
CA LEU A 295 11.19 1.50 -11.33
C LEU A 295 12.46 2.35 -11.32
N ILE A 296 12.33 3.67 -11.51
CA ILE A 296 13.46 4.60 -11.51
C ILE A 296 14.11 4.64 -10.12
N THR A 297 13.31 4.76 -9.05
CA THR A 297 13.82 4.79 -7.68
C THR A 297 14.52 3.48 -7.32
N GLY A 298 13.92 2.33 -7.66
CA GLY A 298 14.54 1.03 -7.47
C GLY A 298 15.87 0.91 -8.22
N ALA A 299 15.90 1.29 -9.50
CA ALA A 299 17.12 1.25 -10.30
C ALA A 299 18.23 2.13 -9.73
N ILE A 300 17.91 3.35 -9.26
CA ILE A 300 18.88 4.25 -8.61
C ILE A 300 19.40 3.61 -7.32
N LEU A 301 18.51 3.06 -6.49
CA LEU A 301 18.85 2.44 -5.22
C LEU A 301 19.65 1.14 -5.39
N ASP A 302 19.57 0.46 -6.53
CA ASP A 302 20.33 -0.76 -6.83
C ASP A 302 21.72 -0.50 -7.45
N ILE A 303 22.08 0.76 -7.74
CA ILE A 303 23.42 1.11 -8.26
C ILE A 303 24.50 0.69 -7.25
N LYS A 304 25.40 -0.20 -7.68
CA LYS A 304 26.50 -0.76 -6.86
C LYS A 304 27.76 0.09 -6.84
N SER A 305 27.92 1.04 -7.76
CA SER A 305 29.12 1.85 -7.91
C SER A 305 29.23 3.01 -6.92
N ILE A 306 28.16 3.34 -6.20
CA ILE A 306 28.10 4.46 -5.26
C ILE A 306 27.97 3.92 -3.83
N GLU A 307 28.68 4.53 -2.89
CA GLU A 307 28.55 4.21 -1.47
C GLU A 307 27.10 4.34 -1.00
N ARG A 308 26.63 3.33 -0.25
CA ARG A 308 25.23 3.21 0.18
C ARG A 308 24.73 4.43 0.95
N SER A 309 25.54 4.99 1.85
CA SER A 309 25.18 6.19 2.64
C SER A 309 25.06 7.43 1.75
N ALA A 310 26.02 7.66 0.85
CA ALA A 310 26.00 8.79 -0.08
C ALA A 310 24.79 8.73 -1.01
N LYS A 311 24.47 7.54 -1.52
CA LYS A 311 23.28 7.27 -2.35
C LYS A 311 21.97 7.55 -1.61
N SER A 312 21.82 7.03 -0.39
CA SER A 312 20.63 7.26 0.44
C SER A 312 20.39 8.76 0.65
N LYS A 313 21.45 9.50 1.02
CA LYS A 313 21.41 10.95 1.23
C LYS A 313 21.04 11.70 -0.06
N ALA A 314 21.63 11.34 -1.20
CA ALA A 314 21.33 11.97 -2.48
C ALA A 314 19.88 11.74 -2.94
N VAL A 315 19.37 10.52 -2.80
CA VAL A 315 17.97 10.19 -3.11
C VAL A 315 17.02 10.94 -2.20
N TYR A 316 17.30 10.98 -0.89
CA TYR A 316 16.46 11.73 0.05
C TYR A 316 16.47 13.23 -0.22
N LEU A 317 17.63 13.84 -0.48
CA LEU A 317 17.72 15.26 -0.83
C LEU A 317 16.95 15.59 -2.11
N THR A 318 17.01 14.70 -3.11
CA THR A 318 16.22 14.82 -4.33
C THR A 318 14.73 14.82 -4.01
N ILE A 319 14.26 13.82 -3.25
CA ILE A 319 12.86 13.72 -2.82
C ILE A 319 12.46 14.95 -2.01
N LEU A 320 13.29 15.39 -1.06
CA LEU A 320 13.06 16.54 -0.21
C LEU A 320 12.82 17.81 -1.05
N VAL A 321 13.71 18.10 -1.99
CA VAL A 321 13.62 19.29 -2.86
C VAL A 321 12.37 19.22 -3.73
N PHE A 322 12.16 18.10 -4.43
CA PHE A 322 11.09 17.99 -5.41
C PHE A 322 9.70 17.84 -4.78
N VAL A 323 9.55 17.11 -3.67
CA VAL A 323 8.27 17.04 -2.93
C VAL A 323 7.92 18.39 -2.33
N THR A 324 8.90 19.11 -1.76
CA THR A 324 8.68 20.46 -1.22
C THR A 324 8.31 21.44 -2.34
N ALA A 325 9.01 21.41 -3.47
CA ALA A 325 8.68 22.23 -4.64
C ALA A 325 7.27 21.93 -5.17
N ALA A 326 6.88 20.65 -5.23
CA ALA A 326 5.57 20.25 -5.70
C ALA A 326 4.45 20.65 -4.71
N TRP A 327 4.70 20.63 -3.40
CA TRP A 327 3.78 21.21 -2.40
C TRP A 327 3.62 22.73 -2.57
N ILE A 328 4.73 23.47 -2.76
CA ILE A 328 4.68 24.92 -3.00
C ILE A 328 3.90 25.24 -4.27
N TRP A 329 4.15 24.50 -5.35
CA TRP A 329 3.43 24.70 -6.60
C TRP A 329 1.94 24.38 -6.46
N ASN A 330 1.59 23.29 -5.76
CA ASN A 330 0.20 23.01 -5.37
C ASN A 330 -0.41 24.16 -4.56
N ALA A 331 0.33 24.76 -3.62
CA ALA A 331 -0.14 25.91 -2.86
C ALA A 331 -0.42 27.14 -3.71
N VAL A 332 0.41 27.43 -4.70
CA VAL A 332 0.18 28.53 -5.65
C VAL A 332 -1.06 28.27 -6.50
N ILE A 333 -1.27 27.04 -6.97
CA ILE A 333 -2.43 26.70 -7.80
C ILE A 333 -3.71 26.70 -6.96
N GLU A 334 -3.71 26.09 -5.78
CA GLU A 334 -4.86 26.01 -4.88
C GLU A 334 -5.29 27.39 -4.37
N THR A 335 -4.35 28.27 -4.07
CA THR A 335 -4.66 29.65 -3.66
C THR A 335 -5.28 30.46 -4.80
N ARG A 336 -4.77 30.29 -6.03
CA ARG A 336 -5.38 30.89 -7.23
C ARG A 336 -6.79 30.34 -7.47
N LEU A 337 -6.97 29.03 -7.42
CA LEU A 337 -8.28 28.39 -7.58
C LEU A 337 -9.27 28.83 -6.50
N SER A 338 -8.83 28.92 -5.25
CA SER A 338 -9.65 29.38 -4.12
C SER A 338 -10.01 30.87 -4.20
N SER A 339 -9.29 31.65 -4.99
CA SER A 339 -9.53 33.09 -5.18
C SER A 339 -10.44 33.41 -6.37
N MET A 340 -10.77 32.42 -7.20
CA MET A 340 -11.67 32.60 -8.35
C MET A 340 -13.13 32.66 -7.88
N ALA A 341 -13.88 33.65 -8.37
CA ALA A 341 -15.30 33.82 -8.05
C ALA A 341 -16.17 32.69 -8.62
N ASP A 342 -15.82 32.22 -9.82
CA ASP A 342 -16.46 31.07 -10.47
C ASP A 342 -15.48 29.89 -10.53
N PRO A 343 -15.84 28.71 -10.00
CA PRO A 343 -14.95 27.55 -10.03
C PRO A 343 -14.78 27.05 -11.48
N PRO A 344 -13.55 27.02 -12.02
CA PRO A 344 -13.33 26.61 -13.40
C PRO A 344 -13.77 25.16 -13.64
N SER A 345 -14.12 24.86 -14.89
CA SER A 345 -14.29 23.50 -15.38
C SER A 345 -13.08 23.17 -16.24
N PHE A 346 -12.15 22.39 -15.71
CA PHE A 346 -10.98 21.94 -16.45
C PHE A 346 -11.29 20.69 -17.26
N ASP A 347 -11.60 20.88 -18.54
CA ASP A 347 -11.59 19.83 -19.54
C ASP A 347 -10.22 19.70 -20.21
N LEU A 348 -10.04 18.56 -20.89
CA LEU A 348 -8.81 18.27 -21.61
C LEU A 348 -8.56 19.28 -22.73
N GLY A 349 -7.53 20.10 -22.55
CA GLY A 349 -7.10 21.10 -23.52
C GLY A 349 -7.51 22.54 -23.17
N ASP A 350 -8.04 22.80 -21.97
CA ASP A 350 -8.49 24.13 -21.52
C ASP A 350 -7.36 25.14 -21.19
N GLY A 351 -6.33 25.18 -22.05
CA GLY A 351 -5.29 26.19 -22.03
C GLY A 351 -4.19 26.00 -20.98
N ALA A 352 -3.36 27.03 -20.82
CA ALA A 352 -2.13 26.97 -20.03
C ALA A 352 -2.37 26.71 -18.53
N PHE A 353 -3.49 27.18 -17.97
CA PHE A 353 -3.80 27.01 -16.56
C PHE A 353 -4.19 25.56 -16.24
N PHE A 354 -4.95 24.90 -17.13
CA PHE A 354 -5.20 23.47 -17.06
C PHE A 354 -3.90 22.67 -17.09
N ASN A 355 -3.03 22.95 -18.07
CA ASN A 355 -1.76 22.26 -18.22
C ASN A 355 -0.90 22.40 -16.96
N SER A 356 -0.87 23.59 -16.34
CA SER A 356 -0.16 23.77 -15.07
C SER A 356 -0.78 22.93 -13.95
N ALA A 357 -2.10 23.01 -13.72
CA ALA A 357 -2.77 22.28 -12.64
C ALA A 357 -2.62 20.75 -12.79
N PHE A 358 -2.73 20.24 -14.02
CA PHE A 358 -2.57 18.83 -14.33
C PHE A 358 -1.11 18.36 -14.21
N THR A 359 -0.15 19.19 -14.63
CA THR A 359 1.29 18.85 -14.53
C THR A 359 1.73 18.76 -13.08
N VAL A 360 1.31 19.70 -12.22
CA VAL A 360 1.63 19.64 -10.79
C VAL A 360 1.10 18.36 -10.17
N TYR A 361 -0.14 17.98 -10.49
CA TYR A 361 -0.72 16.74 -10.00
C TYR A 361 0.11 15.51 -10.39
N MET A 362 0.61 15.44 -11.64
CA MET A 362 1.47 14.34 -12.11
C MET A 362 2.86 14.35 -11.45
N PHE A 363 3.51 15.51 -11.36
CA PHE A 363 4.81 15.64 -10.70
C PHE A 363 4.71 15.29 -9.22
N PHE A 364 3.68 15.79 -8.55
CA PHE A 364 3.42 15.48 -7.15
C PHE A 364 3.20 13.98 -6.97
N LYS A 365 2.42 13.30 -7.83
CA LYS A 365 2.29 11.83 -7.80
C LYS A 365 3.64 11.12 -7.96
N PHE A 366 4.45 11.51 -8.95
CA PHE A 366 5.76 10.89 -9.22
C PHE A 366 6.68 10.92 -8.00
N PHE A 367 6.94 12.11 -7.46
CA PHE A 367 7.88 12.26 -6.35
C PHE A 367 7.34 11.68 -5.04
N TYR A 368 6.02 11.62 -4.87
CA TYR A 368 5.41 10.98 -3.72
C TYR A 368 5.53 9.45 -3.77
N GLU A 369 5.42 8.84 -4.95
CA GLU A 369 5.70 7.42 -5.16
C GLU A 369 7.19 7.11 -4.96
N MET A 370 8.09 8.01 -5.38
CA MET A 370 9.52 7.92 -5.05
C MET A 370 9.74 7.97 -3.53
N LEU A 371 9.10 8.90 -2.82
CA LEU A 371 9.14 8.98 -1.35
C LEU A 371 8.67 7.66 -0.74
N GLN A 372 7.55 7.11 -1.20
CA GLN A 372 7.01 5.86 -0.70
C GLN A 372 7.99 4.69 -0.92
N THR A 373 8.55 4.55 -2.11
CA THR A 373 9.56 3.51 -2.38
C THR A 373 10.82 3.70 -1.51
N TYR A 374 11.26 4.94 -1.32
CA TYR A 374 12.43 5.25 -0.50
C TYR A 374 12.23 4.95 0.98
N ILE A 375 11.07 5.26 1.58
CA ILE A 375 10.79 4.91 2.99
C ILE A 375 10.71 3.39 3.19
N TYR A 376 10.22 2.63 2.21
CA TYR A 376 10.25 1.16 2.25
C TYR A 376 11.66 0.61 2.14
N TRP A 377 12.51 1.26 1.34
CA TRP A 377 13.92 0.91 1.27
C TRP A 377 14.63 1.20 2.60
N LEU A 378 14.41 2.37 3.21
CA LEU A 378 14.94 2.72 4.55
C LEU A 378 14.52 1.72 5.63
N MET A 379 13.27 1.22 5.57
CA MET A 379 12.78 0.16 6.44
C MET A 379 13.59 -1.13 6.28
N ALA A 380 13.89 -1.53 5.04
CA ALA A 380 14.68 -2.73 4.77
C ALA A 380 16.13 -2.60 5.27
N GLU A 381 16.59 -1.39 5.58
CA GLU A 381 17.93 -1.11 6.12
C GLU A 381 18.04 -1.21 7.64
N ILE A 382 16.93 -1.31 8.37
CA ILE A 382 16.93 -1.37 9.84
C ILE A 382 17.77 -2.59 10.28
N LYS A 383 18.94 -2.34 10.88
CA LYS A 383 19.78 -3.40 11.44
C LYS A 383 19.02 -4.13 12.57
N GLY A 384 19.08 -5.46 12.57
CA GLY A 384 18.25 -6.33 13.42
C GLY A 384 16.91 -6.74 12.79
N ALA A 385 16.36 -5.99 11.83
CA ALA A 385 15.16 -6.42 11.11
C ALA A 385 15.43 -7.61 10.17
N GLN A 386 16.68 -7.83 9.75
CA GLN A 386 17.08 -8.90 8.84
C GLN A 386 17.30 -10.27 9.50
N GLY A 387 17.14 -10.38 10.83
CA GLY A 387 17.14 -11.66 11.56
C GLY A 387 15.85 -12.47 11.34
N ASP A 388 15.89 -13.76 11.69
CA ASP A 388 14.85 -14.80 11.47
C ASP A 388 13.40 -14.37 11.79
N GLY A 389 12.74 -13.69 10.84
CA GLY A 389 11.30 -13.35 10.87
C GLY A 389 10.95 -11.90 11.25
N ASP A 390 11.91 -11.06 11.62
CA ASP A 390 11.62 -9.68 12.09
C ASP A 390 11.28 -8.67 10.98
N ILE A 391 11.60 -8.96 9.71
CA ILE A 391 11.20 -8.13 8.56
C ILE A 391 9.68 -8.03 8.46
N ALA A 392 8.97 -9.15 8.62
CA ALA A 392 7.51 -9.20 8.49
C ALA A 392 6.83 -8.41 9.61
N ARG A 393 7.35 -8.52 10.85
CA ARG A 393 6.88 -7.75 12.01
C ARG A 393 7.11 -6.26 11.83
N THR A 394 8.33 -5.88 11.43
CA THR A 394 8.69 -4.47 11.18
C THR A 394 7.83 -3.86 10.07
N THR A 395 7.59 -4.62 9.00
CA THR A 395 6.70 -4.20 7.90
C THR A 395 5.26 -4.04 8.38
N GLY A 396 4.76 -4.96 9.22
CA GLY A 396 3.43 -4.88 9.81
C GLY A 396 3.23 -3.65 10.70
N ILE A 397 4.19 -3.36 11.58
CA ILE A 397 4.17 -2.19 12.47
C ILE A 397 4.13 -0.90 11.66
N LEU A 398 5.00 -0.78 10.65
CA LEU A 398 5.07 0.43 9.83
C LEU A 398 3.82 0.59 8.96
N ARG A 399 3.27 -0.51 8.44
CA ARG A 399 1.97 -0.50 7.75
C ARG A 399 0.83 -0.07 8.67
N SER A 400 0.85 -0.43 9.95
CA SER A 400 -0.11 0.07 10.92
C SER A 400 0.03 1.58 11.14
N TRP A 401 1.24 2.13 11.26
CA TRP A 401 1.47 3.57 11.36
C TRP A 401 1.05 4.33 10.09
N GLU A 402 1.36 3.77 8.91
CA GLU A 402 0.87 4.28 7.63
C GLU A 402 -0.66 4.30 7.59
N SER A 403 -1.31 3.23 8.07
CA SER A 403 -2.76 3.12 8.15
C SER A 403 -3.37 4.14 9.10
N ILE A 404 -2.74 4.40 10.25
CA ILE A 404 -3.16 5.46 11.18
C ILE A 404 -3.07 6.83 10.48
N GLY A 405 -1.96 7.12 9.80
CA GLY A 405 -1.78 8.34 9.02
C GLY A 405 -2.85 8.53 7.96
N SER A 406 -3.10 7.50 7.15
CA SER A 406 -4.17 7.48 6.16
C SER A 406 -5.55 7.68 6.79
N THR A 407 -5.83 7.04 7.93
CA THR A 407 -7.11 7.18 8.64
C THR A 407 -7.35 8.64 9.03
N ILE A 408 -6.37 9.30 9.64
CA ILE A 408 -6.49 10.70 10.05
C ILE A 408 -6.63 11.59 8.80
N ALA A 409 -5.83 11.36 7.77
CA ALA A 409 -5.89 12.13 6.53
C ALA A 409 -7.27 12.03 5.84
N TYR A 410 -7.80 10.82 5.71
CA TYR A 410 -9.14 10.59 5.14
C TYR A 410 -10.25 11.09 6.06
N ALA A 411 -10.10 11.00 7.38
CA ALA A 411 -11.06 11.58 8.33
C ALA A 411 -11.12 13.11 8.21
N VAL A 412 -9.97 13.78 8.11
CA VAL A 412 -9.91 15.22 7.84
C VAL A 412 -10.53 15.53 6.47
N GLY A 413 -10.23 14.73 5.44
CA GLY A 413 -10.84 14.84 4.12
C GLY A 413 -12.34 14.55 4.09
N ALA A 414 -12.87 13.86 5.09
CA ALA A 414 -14.30 13.63 5.29
C ALA A 414 -14.94 14.79 6.07
N THR A 415 -14.20 15.71 6.69
CA THR A 415 -14.81 16.91 7.26
C THR A 415 -15.15 17.92 6.16
N HIS A 416 -16.07 18.86 6.43
CA HIS A 416 -16.38 19.98 5.50
C HIS A 416 -15.24 21.00 5.38
N TRP A 417 -14.00 20.62 5.69
CA TRP A 417 -12.84 21.50 5.60
C TRP A 417 -12.46 21.76 4.15
N PRO A 418 -12.28 23.04 3.75
CA PRO A 418 -11.83 23.39 2.41
C PRO A 418 -10.50 22.73 2.05
N ASN A 419 -10.32 22.38 0.76
CA ASN A 419 -9.07 21.78 0.26
C ASN A 419 -7.83 22.62 0.61
N LYS A 420 -7.92 23.96 0.55
CA LYS A 420 -6.86 24.87 0.99
C LYS A 420 -6.37 24.58 2.42
N ASN A 421 -7.28 24.26 3.34
CA ASN A 421 -6.91 23.95 4.73
C ASN A 421 -6.27 22.57 4.83
N GLN A 422 -6.78 21.59 4.07
CA GLN A 422 -6.18 20.25 3.99
C GLN A 422 -4.75 20.31 3.41
N MET A 423 -4.54 21.18 2.42
CA MET A 423 -3.22 21.45 1.84
C MET A 423 -2.27 22.10 2.85
N ILE A 424 -2.71 23.13 3.58
CA ILE A 424 -1.89 23.78 4.62
C ILE A 424 -1.50 22.76 5.69
N LEU A 425 -2.46 21.93 6.12
CA LEU A 425 -2.20 20.86 7.08
C LEU A 425 -1.17 19.86 6.52
N GLY A 426 -1.38 19.37 5.30
CA GLY A 426 -0.46 18.44 4.64
C GLY A 426 0.95 19.02 4.47
N PHE A 427 1.07 20.29 4.06
CA PHE A 427 2.36 20.98 3.93
C PHE A 427 3.05 21.21 5.27
N THR A 428 2.29 21.57 6.31
CA THR A 428 2.83 21.74 7.67
C THR A 428 3.33 20.41 8.21
N LEU A 429 2.53 19.34 8.05
CA LEU A 429 2.92 17.99 8.46
C LEU A 429 4.14 17.49 7.70
N TRP A 430 4.24 17.75 6.39
CA TRP A 430 5.46 17.50 5.61
C TRP A 430 6.66 18.25 6.20
N GLY A 431 6.51 19.53 6.52
CA GLY A 431 7.55 20.32 7.19
C GLY A 431 8.03 19.68 8.51
N VAL A 432 7.10 19.13 9.29
CA VAL A 432 7.40 18.43 10.54
C VAL A 432 8.15 17.13 10.31
N THR A 433 7.94 16.39 9.20
CA THR A 433 8.67 15.12 8.97
C THR A 433 10.13 15.31 8.57
N ILE A 434 10.48 16.47 8.00
CA ILE A 434 11.81 16.75 7.46
C ILE A 434 12.91 16.60 8.52
N PRO A 435 12.84 17.25 9.70
CA PRO A 435 13.87 17.10 10.73
C PRO A 435 14.07 15.64 11.17
N PHE A 436 13.00 14.88 11.40
CA PHE A 436 13.10 13.50 11.88
C PHE A 436 13.71 12.58 10.82
N THR A 437 13.32 12.77 9.55
CA THR A 437 13.84 11.94 8.46
C THR A 437 15.28 12.32 8.12
N LEU A 438 15.65 13.61 8.19
CA LEU A 438 17.05 14.04 8.09
C LEU A 438 17.90 13.43 9.20
N LEU A 439 17.41 13.43 10.45
CA LEU A 439 18.11 12.78 11.55
C LEU A 439 18.24 11.27 11.33
N ALA A 440 17.23 10.60 10.80
CA ALA A 440 17.30 9.17 10.48
C ALA A 440 18.32 8.86 9.36
N VAL A 441 18.36 9.68 8.30
CA VAL A 441 19.19 9.45 7.10
C VAL A 441 20.64 9.90 7.29
N PHE A 442 20.87 11.03 7.96
CA PHE A 442 22.20 11.60 8.17
C PHE A 442 22.80 11.23 9.52
N GLY A 443 21.97 10.93 10.52
CA GLY A 443 22.45 10.46 11.82
C GLY A 443 22.76 8.97 11.78
N ASN A 444 23.84 8.58 12.45
CA ASN A 444 24.23 7.18 12.63
C ASN A 444 23.33 6.49 13.67
N TRP A 445 22.01 6.57 13.52
CA TRP A 445 21.03 5.95 14.42
C TRP A 445 20.75 4.49 14.07
N ASN A 446 21.16 4.06 12.88
CA ASN A 446 21.16 2.66 12.45
C ASN A 446 22.45 1.95 12.95
N THR A 447 22.77 2.16 14.22
CA THR A 447 23.77 1.36 14.96
C THR A 447 23.08 0.09 15.41
N GLY A 448 23.60 -1.08 15.01
CA GLY A 448 23.24 -2.32 15.68
C GLY A 448 23.71 -2.17 17.12
N GLY A 449 22.79 -2.01 18.06
CA GLY A 449 23.11 -1.65 19.43
C GLY A 449 22.21 -2.40 20.39
N GLU A 450 22.86 -3.16 21.28
CA GLU A 450 22.38 -3.77 22.54
C GLU A 450 21.34 -4.91 22.42
N GLY A 451 20.59 -5.00 21.33
CA GLY A 451 19.52 -6.00 21.19
C GLY A 451 19.96 -7.40 20.73
N GLU A 452 21.11 -7.54 20.06
CA GLU A 452 21.60 -8.84 19.54
C GLU A 452 22.13 -9.74 20.66
N GLU A 453 22.79 -9.17 21.68
CA GLU A 453 23.28 -9.91 22.85
C GLU A 453 22.13 -10.44 23.71
N GLU A 454 21.07 -9.64 23.94
CA GLU A 454 19.87 -10.11 24.66
C GLU A 454 19.09 -11.18 23.91
N VAL A 455 19.09 -11.19 22.56
CA VAL A 455 18.37 -12.20 21.78
C VAL A 455 19.13 -13.54 21.80
N GLN A 456 20.46 -13.50 21.78
CA GLN A 456 21.26 -14.69 22.09
C GLN A 456 21.00 -15.19 23.51
N GLU A 457 20.99 -14.30 24.52
CA GLU A 457 20.71 -14.69 25.91
C GLU A 457 19.29 -15.26 26.10
N VAL A 458 18.26 -14.72 25.44
CA VAL A 458 16.88 -15.21 25.57
C VAL A 458 16.69 -16.53 24.82
N ILE A 459 17.37 -16.73 23.69
CA ILE A 459 17.36 -18.01 22.97
C ILE A 459 18.15 -19.07 23.77
N GLU A 460 19.32 -18.74 24.29
CA GLU A 460 20.12 -19.63 25.15
C GLU A 460 19.41 -19.98 26.46
N ASN A 461 18.72 -19.02 27.10
CA ASN A 461 17.94 -19.30 28.31
C ASN A 461 16.67 -20.11 28.02
N SER A 462 16.09 -20.02 26.81
CA SER A 462 14.98 -20.89 26.40
C SER A 462 15.41 -22.32 26.09
N ASP A 463 16.62 -22.50 25.54
CA ASP A 463 17.22 -23.82 25.31
C ASP A 463 17.72 -24.46 26.62
N GLY A 464 18.12 -23.66 27.61
CA GLY A 464 18.56 -24.12 28.94
C GLY A 464 17.47 -24.71 29.84
N THR A 465 16.19 -24.55 29.47
CA THR A 465 15.06 -25.11 30.25
C THR A 465 14.52 -26.42 29.66
N GLU A 466 14.92 -26.80 28.44
CA GLU A 466 14.52 -28.06 27.79
C GLU A 466 15.55 -29.19 27.92
N SER A 467 16.70 -28.96 28.55
CA SER A 467 17.74 -29.99 28.73
C SER A 467 17.42 -31.09 29.76
N GLU A 468 16.25 -31.07 30.42
CA GLU A 468 15.80 -32.13 31.34
C GLU A 468 14.76 -33.10 30.75
N LEU A 469 14.33 -32.95 29.49
CA LEU A 469 13.42 -33.91 28.86
C LEU A 469 14.05 -34.51 27.60
N GLY A 470 14.61 -35.71 27.79
CA GLY A 470 15.44 -36.43 26.84
C GLY A 470 14.85 -36.59 25.44
N VAL A 471 15.66 -36.26 24.44
CA VAL A 471 15.54 -36.76 23.08
C VAL A 471 16.91 -37.24 22.63
N GLU A 472 17.04 -38.55 22.52
CA GLU A 472 18.18 -39.27 21.97
C GLU A 472 18.53 -38.73 20.57
N ARG A 473 19.71 -38.09 20.43
CA ARG A 473 20.29 -37.76 19.13
C ARG A 473 20.86 -39.05 18.53
N VAL A 474 20.20 -39.58 17.50
CA VAL A 474 20.79 -40.61 16.63
C VAL A 474 21.90 -39.98 15.80
N THR A 475 23.14 -40.14 16.25
CA THR A 475 24.36 -39.81 15.49
C THR A 475 24.61 -40.86 14.41
N VAL A 476 24.57 -40.43 13.14
CA VAL A 476 25.10 -41.22 12.02
C VAL A 476 26.61 -41.00 11.98
N GLN A 477 27.39 -41.97 12.47
CA GLN A 477 28.84 -42.02 12.29
C GLN A 477 29.18 -42.39 10.84
N GLY A 478 29.69 -41.41 10.08
CA GLY A 478 30.39 -41.68 8.82
C GLY A 478 31.80 -42.21 9.13
N LYS A 479 32.04 -43.49 8.83
CA LYS A 479 33.39 -44.08 8.78
C LYS A 479 34.23 -43.36 7.72
N ARG A 480 35.34 -42.77 8.16
CA ARG A 480 36.45 -42.34 7.32
C ARG A 480 37.51 -43.44 7.46
N GLU A 481 37.69 -44.25 6.43
CA GLU A 481 38.80 -45.20 6.35
C GLU A 481 40.02 -44.48 5.78
N GLU A 482 41.11 -44.50 6.55
CA GLU A 482 42.48 -44.31 6.08
C GLU A 482 42.96 -45.63 5.47
N VAL A 483 43.47 -45.60 4.23
CA VAL A 483 44.81 -46.04 3.79
C VAL A 483 45.08 -45.39 2.44
#